data_AF-A0A800KLT1-F1
#
_entry.id   AF-A0A800KLT1-F1
#
_cell.length_a   1.000
_cell.length_b   1.000
_cell.length_c   1.000
_cell.angle_alpha   90.00
_cell.angle_beta   90.00
_cell.angle_gamma   90.00
#
_symmetry.space_group_name_H-M   'P 1'
#
loop_
_entity.id
_entity.type
_entity.pdbx_description
1 polymer ?
#
loop_
_entity_poly.entity_id
_entity_poly.type
_entity_poly.pdbx_seq_one_letter_code
_entity_poly.pdbx_strand_id
1 'polypeptide(L)'
;MLKALSWRLPGCWNGLLALLSTPHSRPLSLPESSPLPVQFDYLNVLVFAVVGFAFVFVNVLIGSVLRPKRKTEVGLEVYECGEETIGDAWVNFDIRYYTVALIYVIFAVEITFLFPWAMVLTEALNTPDIGLWAVAKGALFIVILFFGLIAVWAKGDLDWVLSYDGPEYVPTAERHRDPIPSLDELSPPEGDEDESHETETAAEAASA
;
A
#
# COMPACT_ATOMS: atom_id res chain seq x y z
N MET A 1 16.46 -76.78 -28.11
CA MET A 1 16.70 -75.86 -26.97
C MET A 1 16.83 -74.47 -27.58
N LEU A 2 15.97 -73.47 -27.41
CA LEU A 2 15.01 -73.13 -26.37
C LEU A 2 13.68 -72.65 -26.99
N LYS A 3 12.57 -73.19 -26.45
CA LYS A 3 11.23 -72.59 -26.50
C LYS A 3 11.16 -71.51 -25.41
N ALA A 4 10.22 -70.58 -25.62
CA ALA A 4 9.53 -69.77 -24.61
C ALA A 4 10.26 -68.52 -24.09
N LEU A 5 9.91 -67.37 -24.68
CA LEU A 5 9.53 -66.19 -23.88
C LEU A 5 8.65 -65.22 -24.69
N SER A 6 7.48 -65.68 -25.13
CA SER A 6 6.43 -64.79 -25.62
C SER A 6 5.78 -64.09 -24.42
N TRP A 7 6.33 -62.94 -24.02
CA TRP A 7 5.64 -62.05 -23.08
C TRP A 7 4.39 -61.50 -23.76
N ARG A 8 3.24 -62.11 -23.43
CA ARG A 8 1.91 -61.60 -23.75
C ARG A 8 1.70 -60.39 -22.84
N LEU A 9 2.06 -59.21 -23.31
CA LEU A 9 1.77 -57.96 -22.60
C LEU A 9 0.24 -57.86 -22.41
N PRO A 10 -0.25 -57.58 -21.19
CA PRO A 10 -1.68 -57.42 -20.95
C PRO A 10 -2.20 -56.23 -21.77
N GLY A 11 -3.35 -56.40 -22.41
CA GLY A 11 -4.01 -55.43 -23.29
C GLY A 11 -4.44 -54.10 -22.66
N CYS A 12 -3.86 -53.75 -21.51
CA CYS A 12 -4.05 -52.47 -20.83
C CYS A 12 -3.25 -51.33 -21.50
N TRP A 13 -2.18 -51.63 -22.24
CA TRP A 13 -1.33 -50.59 -22.84
C TRP A 13 -1.92 -49.96 -24.11
N ASN A 14 -2.82 -50.66 -24.82
CA ASN A 14 -3.47 -50.12 -26.01
C ASN A 14 -4.42 -48.95 -25.68
N GLY A 15 -4.95 -48.90 -24.45
CA GLY A 15 -5.78 -47.77 -23.99
C GLY A 15 -4.96 -46.50 -23.72
N LEU A 16 -3.67 -46.64 -23.34
CA LEU A 16 -2.81 -45.50 -23.06
C LEU A 16 -2.37 -44.78 -24.34
N LEU A 17 -2.10 -45.54 -25.42
CA LEU A 17 -1.82 -44.97 -26.74
C LEU A 17 -3.07 -44.38 -27.42
N ALA A 18 -4.27 -44.88 -27.09
CA ALA A 18 -5.53 -44.27 -27.51
C ALA A 18 -5.78 -42.91 -26.83
N LEU A 19 -5.31 -42.71 -25.58
CA LEU A 19 -5.42 -41.41 -24.90
C LEU A 19 -4.52 -40.33 -25.52
N LEU A 20 -3.35 -40.70 -26.05
CA LEU A 20 -2.39 -39.81 -26.70
C LEU A 20 -2.74 -39.48 -28.17
N SER A 21 -3.73 -40.15 -28.76
CA SER A 21 -4.12 -40.01 -30.18
C SER A 21 -5.52 -39.42 -30.40
N THR A 22 -6.23 -39.06 -29.33
CA THR A 22 -7.49 -38.30 -29.47
C THR A 22 -7.20 -36.81 -29.66
N PRO A 23 -7.61 -36.18 -30.78
CA PRO A 23 -7.59 -34.72 -30.87
C PRO A 23 -8.54 -34.21 -29.78
N HIS A 24 -7.99 -33.52 -28.78
CA HIS A 24 -8.74 -32.93 -27.68
C HIS A 24 -9.46 -31.66 -28.15
N SER A 25 -10.29 -31.77 -29.18
CA SER A 25 -11.24 -30.75 -29.62
C SER A 25 -12.60 -31.04 -28.99
N ARG A 26 -12.63 -31.20 -27.66
CA ARG A 26 -13.87 -30.96 -26.93
C ARG A 26 -14.04 -29.44 -26.90
N PRO A 27 -15.04 -28.86 -27.58
CA PRO A 27 -15.36 -27.47 -27.32
C PRO A 27 -15.64 -27.37 -25.83
N LEU A 28 -14.95 -26.46 -25.15
CA LEU A 28 -15.27 -26.09 -23.79
C LEU A 28 -16.69 -25.54 -23.85
N SER A 29 -17.69 -26.38 -23.52
CA SER A 29 -19.06 -25.93 -23.33
C SER A 29 -19.05 -25.12 -22.04
N LEU A 30 -18.70 -23.85 -22.17
CA LEU A 30 -18.91 -22.88 -21.10
C LEU A 30 -20.39 -22.96 -20.74
N PRO A 31 -20.75 -23.02 -19.44
CA PRO A 31 -22.15 -22.93 -19.06
C PRO A 31 -22.72 -21.67 -19.71
N GLU A 32 -23.77 -21.84 -20.50
CA GLU A 32 -24.58 -20.75 -21.05
C GLU A 32 -24.84 -19.77 -19.91
N SER A 33 -24.29 -18.55 -20.00
CA SER A 33 -24.59 -17.54 -19.01
C SER A 33 -26.07 -17.29 -19.08
N SER A 34 -26.83 -17.79 -18.11
CA SER A 34 -28.25 -17.51 -17.99
C SER A 34 -28.43 -15.99 -18.14
N PRO A 35 -29.30 -15.51 -19.04
CA PRO A 35 -29.52 -14.09 -19.26
C PRO A 35 -30.41 -13.60 -18.11
N LEU A 36 -29.93 -13.72 -16.87
CA LEU A 36 -30.38 -12.81 -15.85
C LEU A 36 -29.98 -11.44 -16.39
N PRO A 37 -30.94 -10.52 -16.55
CA PRO A 37 -30.64 -9.26 -17.20
C PRO A 37 -29.56 -8.55 -16.38
N VAL A 38 -28.56 -7.99 -17.05
CA VAL A 38 -27.32 -7.40 -16.49
C VAL A 38 -27.52 -6.57 -15.22
N GLN A 39 -28.70 -5.98 -15.04
CA GLN A 39 -29.14 -5.36 -13.78
C GLN A 39 -28.99 -6.22 -12.52
N PHE A 40 -29.09 -7.56 -12.59
CA PHE A 40 -28.88 -8.43 -11.43
C PHE A 40 -27.41 -8.50 -10.99
N ASP A 41 -26.46 -8.41 -11.93
CA ASP A 41 -25.03 -8.41 -11.59
C ASP A 41 -24.63 -7.10 -10.92
N TYR A 42 -25.10 -5.97 -11.45
CA TYR A 42 -24.92 -4.66 -10.80
C TYR A 42 -25.63 -4.59 -9.44
N LEU A 43 -26.79 -5.24 -9.30
CA LEU A 43 -27.48 -5.36 -8.01
C LEU A 43 -26.64 -6.14 -7.00
N ASN A 44 -26.00 -7.25 -7.40
CA ASN A 44 -25.12 -8.01 -6.52
C ASN A 44 -23.93 -7.17 -6.05
N VAL A 45 -23.31 -6.41 -6.95
CA VAL A 45 -22.22 -5.47 -6.59
C VAL A 45 -22.71 -4.41 -5.61
N LEU A 46 -23.88 -3.82 -5.86
CA LEU A 46 -24.48 -2.82 -4.97
C LEU A 46 -24.79 -3.41 -3.59
N VAL A 47 -25.40 -4.60 -3.53
CA VAL A 47 -25.72 -5.28 -2.29
C VAL A 47 -24.44 -5.59 -1.51
N PHE A 48 -23.39 -6.08 -2.18
CA PHE A 48 -22.10 -6.34 -1.53
C PHE A 48 -21.46 -5.07 -0.97
N ALA A 49 -21.48 -3.97 -1.73
CA ALA A 49 -20.97 -2.67 -1.27
C ALA A 49 -21.76 -2.15 -0.05
N VAL A 50 -23.09 -2.26 -0.08
CA VAL A 50 -23.97 -1.83 1.02
C VAL A 50 -23.74 -2.69 2.26
N VAL A 51 -23.65 -4.01 2.11
CA VAL A 51 -23.37 -4.92 3.23
C VAL A 51 -21.98 -4.66 3.81
N GLY A 52 -20.97 -4.43 2.97
CA GLY A 52 -19.62 -4.08 3.42
C GLY A 52 -19.57 -2.77 4.21
N PHE A 53 -20.22 -1.72 3.70
CA PHE A 53 -20.33 -0.44 4.41
C PHE A 53 -21.11 -0.59 5.72
N ALA A 54 -22.25 -1.30 5.70
CA ALA A 54 -23.05 -1.56 6.89
C ALA A 54 -22.25 -2.36 7.93
N PHE A 55 -21.44 -3.33 7.51
CA PHE A 55 -20.58 -4.09 8.39
C PHE A 55 -19.57 -3.19 9.12
N VAL A 56 -18.85 -2.33 8.40
CA VAL A 56 -17.92 -1.37 9.02
C VAL A 56 -18.66 -0.41 9.96
N PHE A 57 -19.78 0.15 9.50
CA PHE A 57 -20.58 1.10 10.27
C PHE A 57 -21.12 0.49 11.57
N VAL A 58 -21.70 -0.71 11.50
CA VAL A 58 -22.23 -1.43 12.67
C VAL A 58 -21.11 -1.73 13.67
N ASN A 59 -19.93 -2.17 13.21
CA ASN A 59 -18.80 -2.43 14.11
C ASN A 59 -18.30 -1.15 14.80
N VAL A 60 -18.20 -0.03 14.06
CA VAL A 60 -17.86 1.27 14.65
C VAL A 60 -18.92 1.72 15.67
N LEU A 61 -20.21 1.51 15.38
CA LEU A 61 -21.32 1.84 16.28
C LEU A 61 -21.30 0.99 17.55
N ILE A 62 -21.13 -0.33 17.41
CA ILE A 62 -20.96 -1.27 18.52
C ILE A 62 -19.78 -0.82 19.38
N GLY A 63 -18.61 -0.58 18.78
CA GLY A 63 -17.42 -0.08 19.49
C GLY A 63 -17.68 1.23 20.23
N SER A 64 -18.40 2.17 19.62
CA SER A 64 -18.75 3.46 20.23
C SER A 64 -19.71 3.33 21.42
N VAL A 65 -20.66 2.39 21.38
CA VAL A 65 -21.64 2.16 22.44
C VAL A 65 -21.05 1.34 23.60
N LEU A 66 -20.25 0.31 23.31
CA LEU A 66 -19.65 -0.55 24.33
C LEU A 66 -18.44 0.09 25.04
N ARG A 67 -17.73 1.01 24.40
CA ARG A 67 -16.52 1.61 24.97
C ARG A 67 -16.84 2.49 26.20
N PRO A 68 -16.09 2.34 27.32
CA PRO A 68 -16.15 3.27 28.44
C PRO A 68 -15.88 4.71 27.99
N LYS A 69 -16.77 5.64 28.35
CA LYS A 69 -16.61 7.07 28.03
C LYS A 69 -15.68 7.72 29.05
N ARG A 70 -14.36 7.70 28.80
CA ARG A 70 -13.36 8.44 29.58
C ARG A 70 -12.83 9.59 28.72
N LYS A 71 -13.28 10.80 29.01
CA LYS A 71 -12.74 12.03 28.42
C LYS A 71 -11.89 12.70 29.50
N THR A 72 -10.59 12.57 29.38
CA THR A 72 -9.60 13.28 30.21
C THR A 72 -8.95 14.35 29.34
N GLU A 73 -8.57 15.47 29.93
CA GLU A 73 -7.91 16.59 29.24
C GLU A 73 -6.66 16.11 28.47
N VAL A 74 -5.75 15.44 29.18
CA VAL A 74 -4.55 14.77 28.61
C VAL A 74 -4.86 13.73 27.51
N GLY A 75 -6.06 13.12 27.54
CA GLY A 75 -6.44 12.11 26.53
C GLY A 75 -6.98 12.71 25.23
N LEU A 76 -7.24 14.02 25.23
CA LEU A 76 -7.74 14.78 24.08
C LEU A 76 -6.67 15.69 23.46
N GLU A 77 -5.51 15.81 24.12
CA GLU A 77 -4.33 16.51 23.62
C GLU A 77 -3.66 15.75 22.46
N VAL A 78 -2.94 16.50 21.61
CA VAL A 78 -2.16 15.90 20.51
C VAL A 78 -0.95 15.20 21.12
N TYR A 79 -0.63 14.02 20.60
CA TYR A 79 0.51 13.24 21.08
C TYR A 79 1.84 13.90 20.68
N GLU A 80 2.58 14.43 21.66
CA GLU A 80 3.91 15.05 21.48
C GLU A 80 4.92 14.44 22.48
N CYS A 81 4.99 13.10 22.54
CA CYS A 81 5.90 12.36 23.43
C CYS A 81 5.83 12.73 24.94
N GLY A 82 4.73 13.35 25.38
CA GLY A 82 4.50 13.77 26.77
C GLY A 82 4.82 15.23 27.06
N GLU A 83 5.21 16.02 26.04
CA GLU A 83 5.45 17.45 26.16
C GLU A 83 4.27 18.28 25.64
N GLU A 84 4.17 19.54 26.08
CA GLU A 84 3.17 20.47 25.57
C GLU A 84 3.42 20.79 24.09
N THR A 85 2.34 20.87 23.31
CA THR A 85 2.46 21.16 21.87
C THR A 85 2.89 22.62 21.67
N ILE A 86 3.98 22.84 20.95
CA ILE A 86 4.49 24.19 20.69
C ILE A 86 4.32 24.54 19.21
N GLY A 87 3.68 25.68 18.98
CA GLY A 87 3.59 26.29 17.65
C GLY A 87 2.38 25.84 16.85
N ASP A 88 2.43 26.11 15.55
CA ASP A 88 1.35 25.85 14.62
C ASP A 88 1.58 24.52 13.89
N ALA A 89 0.51 23.75 13.67
CA ALA A 89 0.56 22.47 12.95
C ALA A 89 0.62 22.65 11.43
N TRP A 90 0.49 23.89 10.93
CA TRP A 90 0.58 24.22 9.52
C TRP A 90 2.04 24.28 9.06
N VAL A 91 2.53 23.15 8.54
CA VAL A 91 3.81 23.06 7.85
C VAL A 91 3.61 23.03 6.34
N ASN A 92 4.48 23.72 5.59
CA ASN A 92 4.54 23.57 4.14
C ASN A 92 5.10 22.17 3.83
N PHE A 93 4.22 21.29 3.36
CA PHE A 93 4.62 19.98 2.87
C PHE A 93 5.46 20.13 1.61
N ASP A 94 6.39 19.20 1.44
CA ASP A 94 7.29 19.20 0.30
C ASP A 94 6.52 19.04 -1.03
N ILE A 95 6.92 19.78 -2.07
CA ILE A 95 6.29 19.71 -3.41
C ILE A 95 6.38 18.31 -4.03
N ARG A 96 7.30 17.46 -3.57
CA ARG A 96 7.49 16.08 -4.03
C ARG A 96 6.20 15.25 -4.04
N TYR A 97 5.34 15.42 -3.04
CA TYR A 97 4.05 14.71 -2.99
C TYR A 97 3.12 15.11 -4.15
N TYR A 98 3.15 16.38 -4.54
CA TYR A 98 2.37 16.90 -5.66
C TYR A 98 2.89 16.36 -6.99
N THR A 99 4.21 16.33 -7.21
CA THR A 99 4.81 15.80 -8.44
C THR A 99 4.44 14.34 -8.67
N VAL A 100 4.53 13.52 -7.62
CA VAL A 100 4.13 12.09 -7.69
C VAL A 100 2.63 11.95 -7.96
N ALA A 101 1.77 12.74 -7.30
CA ALA A 101 0.33 12.71 -7.53
C ALA A 101 -0.04 13.13 -8.96
N LEU A 102 0.62 14.15 -9.50
CA LEU A 102 0.39 14.61 -10.87
C LEU A 102 0.77 13.54 -11.90
N ILE A 103 1.93 12.90 -11.73
CA ILE A 103 2.38 11.79 -12.58
C ILE A 103 1.37 10.62 -12.50
N TYR A 104 0.89 10.27 -11.30
CA TYR A 104 -0.13 9.24 -11.13
C TYR A 104 -1.42 9.54 -11.91
N VAL A 105 -1.92 10.79 -11.84
CA VAL A 105 -3.14 11.20 -12.56
C VAL A 105 -2.94 11.07 -14.08
N ILE A 106 -1.78 11.47 -14.59
CA ILE A 106 -1.45 11.34 -16.01
C ILE A 106 -1.47 9.85 -16.42
N PHE A 107 -0.78 8.98 -15.68
CA PHE A 107 -0.78 7.53 -15.95
C PHE A 107 -2.18 6.90 -15.86
N ALA A 108 -3.02 7.34 -14.92
CA ALA A 108 -4.39 6.83 -14.80
C ALA A 108 -5.23 7.15 -16.06
N VAL A 109 -5.07 8.35 -16.60
CA VAL A 109 -5.71 8.76 -17.86
C VAL A 109 -5.15 7.96 -19.04
N GLU A 110 -3.84 7.72 -19.09
CA GLU A 110 -3.21 6.89 -20.13
C GLU A 110 -3.75 5.46 -20.16
N ILE A 111 -3.89 4.83 -18.99
CA ILE A 111 -4.47 3.49 -18.87
C ILE A 111 -5.93 3.48 -19.36
N THR A 112 -6.69 4.54 -19.07
CA THR A 112 -8.07 4.69 -19.56
C THR A 112 -8.14 4.66 -21.10
N PHE A 113 -7.12 5.14 -21.80
CA PHE A 113 -7.02 5.03 -23.27
C PHE A 113 -6.52 3.66 -23.75
N LEU A 114 -5.65 2.99 -22.98
CA LEU A 114 -5.16 1.65 -23.32
C LEU A 114 -6.25 0.58 -23.23
N PHE A 115 -7.22 0.72 -22.30
CA PHE A 115 -8.29 -0.27 -22.11
C PHE A 115 -9.15 -0.50 -23.37
N PRO A 116 -9.76 0.53 -23.99
CA PRO A 116 -10.54 0.35 -25.22
C PRO A 116 -9.70 -0.22 -26.37
N TRP A 117 -8.44 0.22 -26.50
CA TRP A 117 -7.53 -0.32 -27.50
C TRP A 117 -7.27 -1.82 -27.30
N ALA A 118 -6.99 -2.25 -26.06
CA ALA A 118 -6.76 -3.65 -25.72
C ALA A 118 -8.00 -4.52 -25.99
N MET A 119 -9.20 -4.01 -25.72
CA MET A 119 -10.46 -4.72 -25.98
C MET A 119 -10.70 -4.94 -27.49
N VAL A 120 -10.39 -3.93 -28.31
CA VAL A 120 -10.55 -4.01 -29.78
C VAL A 120 -9.46 -4.87 -30.43
N LEU A 121 -8.28 -4.96 -29.81
CA LEU A 121 -7.17 -5.76 -30.32
C LEU A 121 -7.55 -7.24 -30.51
N THR A 122 -8.31 -7.80 -29.57
CA THR A 122 -8.81 -9.18 -29.64
C THR A 122 -9.63 -9.48 -30.90
N GLU A 123 -10.48 -8.53 -31.31
CA GLU A 123 -11.29 -8.66 -32.54
C GLU A 123 -10.44 -8.37 -33.78
N ALA A 124 -9.58 -7.36 -33.72
CA ALA A 124 -8.75 -6.92 -34.83
C ALA A 124 -7.74 -8.01 -35.25
N LEU A 125 -7.21 -8.82 -34.32
CA LEU A 125 -6.30 -9.91 -34.62
C LEU A 125 -6.94 -11.02 -35.49
N ASN A 126 -8.26 -11.15 -35.49
CA ASN A 126 -8.97 -12.10 -36.35
C ASN A 126 -9.10 -11.60 -37.80
N THR A 127 -8.80 -10.33 -38.07
CA THR A 127 -8.85 -9.72 -39.41
C THR A 127 -7.46 -9.25 -39.86
N PRO A 128 -6.80 -9.94 -40.80
CA PRO A 128 -5.38 -9.72 -41.12
C PRO A 128 -5.05 -8.28 -41.52
N ASP A 129 -5.92 -7.62 -42.28
CA ASP A 129 -5.66 -6.26 -42.80
C ASP A 129 -5.87 -5.17 -41.74
N ILE A 130 -6.67 -5.40 -40.71
CA ILE A 130 -7.03 -4.42 -39.67
C ILE A 130 -6.17 -4.62 -38.41
N GLY A 131 -5.85 -5.88 -38.08
CA GLY A 131 -5.07 -6.25 -36.90
C GLY A 131 -3.69 -5.60 -36.86
N LEU A 132 -2.97 -5.59 -37.98
CA LEU A 132 -1.62 -5.01 -38.02
C LEU A 132 -1.62 -3.50 -37.75
N TRP A 133 -2.59 -2.77 -38.31
CA TRP A 133 -2.73 -1.33 -38.06
C TRP A 133 -3.19 -1.01 -36.64
N ALA A 134 -4.07 -1.82 -36.06
CA ALA A 134 -4.50 -1.69 -34.67
C ALA A 134 -3.33 -1.91 -33.70
N VAL A 135 -2.53 -2.96 -33.93
CA VAL A 135 -1.30 -3.23 -33.18
C VAL A 135 -0.31 -2.08 -33.31
N ALA A 136 -0.04 -1.61 -34.54
CA ALA A 136 0.93 -0.54 -34.78
C ALA A 136 0.56 0.77 -34.08
N LYS A 137 -0.73 1.16 -34.09
CA LYS A 137 -1.20 2.38 -33.40
C LYS A 137 -1.06 2.28 -31.88
N GLY A 138 -1.37 1.12 -31.29
CA GLY A 138 -1.20 0.93 -29.85
C GLY A 138 0.25 0.82 -29.43
N ALA A 139 1.07 0.12 -30.21
CA ALA A 139 2.52 0.09 -29.99
C ALA A 139 3.13 1.49 -30.05
N LEU A 140 2.74 2.30 -31.05
CA LEU A 140 3.14 3.70 -31.14
C LEU A 140 2.70 4.50 -29.92
N PHE A 141 1.46 4.33 -29.48
CA PHE A 141 0.94 5.00 -28.28
C PHE A 141 1.77 4.64 -27.04
N ILE A 142 1.99 3.35 -26.78
CA ILE A 142 2.81 2.88 -25.66
C ILE A 142 4.24 3.44 -25.72
N VAL A 143 4.86 3.45 -26.90
CA VAL A 143 6.21 4.01 -27.09
C VAL A 143 6.25 5.49 -26.71
N ILE A 144 5.26 6.29 -27.15
CA ILE A 144 5.19 7.72 -26.80
C ILE A 144 5.07 7.90 -25.28
N LEU A 145 4.20 7.12 -24.62
CA LEU A 145 4.05 7.18 -23.16
C LEU A 145 5.33 6.78 -22.43
N PHE A 146 5.99 5.73 -22.91
CA PHE A 146 7.25 5.24 -22.35
C PHE A 146 8.36 6.29 -22.44
N PHE A 147 8.45 7.04 -23.54
CA PHE A 147 9.36 8.17 -23.65
C PHE A 147 9.00 9.31 -22.68
N GLY A 148 7.71 9.57 -22.46
CA GLY A 148 7.27 10.50 -21.41
C GLY A 148 7.78 10.11 -20.03
N LEU A 149 7.64 8.83 -19.67
CA LEU A 149 8.16 8.29 -18.41
C LEU A 149 9.68 8.41 -18.31
N ILE A 150 10.42 8.02 -19.35
CA ILE A 150 11.88 8.14 -19.38
C ILE A 150 12.30 9.61 -19.19
N ALA A 151 11.62 10.56 -19.83
CA ALA A 151 11.97 11.97 -19.72
C ALA A 151 11.81 12.51 -18.30
N VAL A 152 10.73 12.13 -17.62
CA VAL A 152 10.47 12.50 -16.21
C VAL A 152 11.49 11.83 -15.28
N TRP A 153 11.79 10.55 -15.54
CA TRP A 153 12.78 9.82 -14.75
C TRP A 153 14.20 10.38 -14.92
N ALA A 154 14.60 10.70 -16.15
CA ALA A 154 15.90 11.31 -16.44
C ALA A 154 16.07 12.71 -15.82
N LYS A 155 14.97 13.42 -15.53
CA LYS A 155 14.98 14.69 -14.82
C LYS A 155 15.11 14.56 -13.31
N GLY A 156 14.90 13.37 -12.74
CA GLY A 156 14.90 13.17 -11.29
C GLY A 156 13.63 13.66 -10.60
N ASP A 157 12.56 13.95 -11.34
CA ASP A 157 11.26 14.40 -10.77
C ASP A 157 10.58 13.30 -9.91
N LEU A 158 11.08 12.06 -10.04
CA LEU A 158 10.67 10.89 -9.26
C LEU A 158 11.59 10.61 -8.05
N ASP A 159 12.69 11.35 -7.91
CA ASP A 159 13.64 11.10 -6.83
C ASP A 159 13.10 11.60 -5.50
N TRP A 160 13.13 10.72 -4.50
CA TRP A 160 12.68 11.05 -3.15
C TRP A 160 13.63 12.03 -2.46
N VAL A 161 14.93 11.96 -2.76
CA VAL A 161 15.97 12.83 -2.21
C VAL A 161 16.46 13.75 -3.31
N LEU A 162 15.77 14.86 -3.53
CA LEU A 162 16.28 15.93 -4.39
C LEU A 162 17.44 16.62 -3.66
N SER A 163 18.67 16.43 -4.11
CA SER A 163 19.82 17.21 -3.65
C SER A 163 19.67 18.64 -4.16
N TYR A 164 19.06 19.50 -3.35
CA TYR A 164 19.01 20.92 -3.62
C TYR A 164 20.43 21.50 -3.47
N ASP A 165 21.16 21.62 -4.58
CA ASP A 165 22.47 22.30 -4.66
C ASP A 165 22.32 23.83 -4.74
N GLY A 166 21.20 24.38 -4.26
CA GLY A 166 21.00 25.82 -4.23
C GLY A 166 21.85 26.50 -3.16
N PRO A 167 21.91 27.84 -3.17
CA PRO A 167 22.71 28.58 -2.20
C PRO A 167 22.32 28.19 -0.77
N GLU A 168 23.33 28.00 0.07
CA GLU A 168 23.18 27.66 1.47
C GLU A 168 22.19 28.64 2.14
N TYR A 169 21.16 28.10 2.80
CA TYR A 169 20.23 28.92 3.56
C TYR A 169 21.01 29.60 4.68
N VAL A 170 21.29 30.89 4.51
CA VAL A 170 21.84 31.74 5.58
C VAL A 170 20.65 32.22 6.43
N PRO A 171 20.53 31.80 7.70
CA PRO A 171 19.45 32.27 8.56
C PRO A 171 19.50 33.80 8.66
N THR A 172 18.40 34.48 8.37
CA THR A 172 18.30 35.96 8.40
C THR A 172 18.29 36.55 9.81
N ALA A 173 18.22 35.71 10.84
CA ALA A 173 18.30 36.13 12.24
C ALA A 173 19.24 35.17 12.98
N GLU A 174 20.27 35.73 13.64
CA GLU A 174 21.00 35.01 14.67
C GLU A 174 19.98 34.65 15.77
N ARG A 175 19.71 33.36 15.94
CA ARG A 175 18.96 32.90 17.12
C ARG A 175 19.81 33.19 18.35
N HIS A 176 19.30 34.03 19.24
CA HIS A 176 19.84 34.17 20.59
C HIS A 176 19.76 32.78 21.23
N ARG A 177 20.89 32.10 21.28
CA ARG A 177 21.03 30.79 21.91
C ARG A 177 21.42 31.10 23.34
N ASP A 178 20.54 30.80 24.28
CA ASP A 178 20.90 30.89 25.68
C ASP A 178 22.16 30.04 25.92
N PRO A 179 23.15 30.55 26.67
CA PRO A 179 24.32 29.76 27.02
C PRO A 179 23.88 28.44 27.66
N ILE A 180 24.39 27.32 27.16
CA ILE A 180 24.14 26.03 27.79
C ILE A 180 24.79 26.09 29.18
N PRO A 181 24.04 25.84 30.27
CA PRO A 181 24.60 25.82 31.62
C PRO A 181 25.78 24.85 31.70
N SER A 182 26.81 25.19 32.47
CA SER A 182 27.93 24.27 32.66
C SER A 182 27.46 23.03 33.43
N LEU A 183 28.16 21.89 33.27
CA LEU A 183 27.87 20.68 34.04
C LEU A 183 27.97 20.93 35.55
N ASP A 184 28.74 21.93 35.97
CA ASP A 184 28.89 22.35 37.36
C ASP A 184 27.63 23.06 37.88
N GLU A 185 26.87 23.77 37.03
CA GLU A 185 25.59 24.41 37.40
C GLU A 185 24.42 23.41 37.46
N LEU A 186 24.52 22.32 36.70
CA LEU A 186 23.52 21.23 36.67
C LEU A 186 23.80 20.13 37.70
N SER A 187 24.96 20.18 38.36
CA SER A 187 25.29 19.26 39.44
C SER A 187 24.47 19.66 40.68
N PRO A 188 23.69 18.74 41.27
CA PRO A 188 23.08 18.98 42.56
C PRO A 188 24.18 19.41 43.56
N PRO A 189 23.90 20.33 44.50
CA PRO A 189 24.86 20.61 45.55
C PRO A 189 25.24 19.29 46.21
N GLU A 190 26.54 19.01 46.33
CA GLU A 190 27.04 17.93 47.19
C GLU A 190 26.54 18.25 48.60
N GLY A 191 25.40 17.67 48.94
CA GLY A 191 24.86 17.69 50.29
C GLY A 191 25.77 16.82 51.13
N ASP A 192 26.24 17.38 52.23
CA ASP A 192 26.98 16.67 53.26
C ASP A 192 26.17 15.41 53.64
N GLU A 193 26.64 14.24 53.20
CA GLU A 193 26.16 12.95 53.66
C GLU A 193 26.64 12.73 55.10
N ASP A 194 26.13 13.49 56.06
CA ASP A 194 26.33 13.19 57.48
C ASP A 194 25.02 13.48 58.25
N GLU A 195 24.55 12.45 58.96
CA GLU A 195 23.49 12.48 59.99
C GLU A 195 22.01 12.61 59.54
N SER A 196 21.41 11.50 59.08
CA SER A 196 19.96 11.28 59.35
C SER A 196 19.49 9.82 59.50
N HIS A 197 20.39 8.83 59.42
CA HIS A 197 20.01 7.40 59.48
C HIS A 197 19.82 6.79 60.88
N GLU A 198 19.56 7.57 61.94
CA GLU A 198 19.32 7.01 63.30
C GLU A 198 17.92 7.23 63.90
N THR A 199 16.97 7.89 63.23
CA THR A 199 15.68 8.21 63.89
C THR A 199 14.46 7.40 63.43
N GLU A 200 14.55 6.58 62.37
CA GLU A 200 13.35 5.87 61.87
C GLU A 200 13.14 4.47 62.49
N THR A 201 14.19 3.84 63.02
CA THR A 201 14.09 2.47 63.58
C THR A 201 13.45 2.41 64.98
N ALA A 202 13.27 3.54 65.65
CA ALA A 202 12.68 3.58 67.00
C ALA A 202 11.16 3.79 67.02
N ALA A 203 10.54 4.26 65.93
CA ALA A 203 9.10 4.54 65.88
C ALA A 203 8.25 3.30 65.54
N GLU A 204 8.81 2.29 64.86
CA GLU A 204 8.07 1.10 64.42
C GLU A 204 7.98 -0.02 65.47
N ALA A 205 8.73 0.07 66.58
CA ALA A 205 8.70 -0.93 67.65
C ALA A 205 7.62 -0.69 68.73
N ALA A 206 6.85 0.39 68.65
CA ALA A 206 5.90 0.79 69.70
C ALA A 206 4.41 0.60 69.33
N SER A 207 4.07 -0.03 68.21
CA SER A 207 2.68 -0.19 67.76
C SER A 207 2.23 -1.60 67.34
N ALA A 208 2.94 -2.64 67.77
CA ALA A 208 2.54 -4.05 67.60
C ALA A 208 2.02 -4.67 68.91
#